data_AF-A0A925KXC7-F1
#
_entry.id   AF-A0A925KXC7-F1
#
_cell.length_a   1.000
_cell.length_b   1.000
_cell.length_c   1.000
_cell.angle_alpha   90.00
_cell.angle_beta   90.00
_cell.angle_gamma   90.00
#
_symmetry.space_group_name_H-M   'P 1'
#
loop_
_entity.id
_entity.type
_entity.pdbx_description
1 polymer ?
#
loop_
_entity_poly.entity_id
_entity_poly.type
_entity_poly.pdbx_seq_one_letter_code
_entity_poly.pdbx_strand_id
1 'polypeptide(L)'
;MAILKFRIYFEEDESVYRDVAIRHTQSFQHLHESILKAYEFDNKHKATFYRSNDHWQRGREITLEKYDRDYKAAPLIMSETTIGSEIRDPNQKFIYQYDFNKNWTFLVELINVTKEENPKISYPSTVRTEGIAPSQYGTKGLLGEKFADVEEKYDLTQGADGFGEKDEEGEDLGLGEDAATATDEEEA
;
A
#
# COMPACT_ATOMS: atom_id res chain seq x y z
N MET A 1 24.49 -8.76 21.46
CA MET A 1 23.87 -7.41 21.47
C MET A 1 22.37 -7.58 21.23
N ALA A 2 21.48 -6.82 21.86
CA ALA A 2 20.04 -7.07 21.65
C ALA A 2 19.64 -6.76 20.19
N ILE A 3 18.96 -7.72 19.57
CA ILE A 3 18.33 -7.63 18.25
C ILE A 3 16.83 -7.53 18.46
N LEU A 4 16.23 -6.56 17.81
CA LEU A 4 14.83 -6.22 17.87
C LEU A 4 14.21 -6.58 16.53
N LYS A 5 13.08 -7.27 16.56
CA LYS A 5 12.32 -7.60 15.35
C LYS A 5 11.04 -6.79 15.35
N PHE A 6 10.92 -5.92 14.35
CA PHE A 6 9.69 -5.18 14.09
C PHE A 6 8.91 -5.83 12.98
N ARG A 7 7.61 -5.96 13.16
CA ARG A 7 6.68 -6.15 12.06
C ARG A 7 6.20 -4.80 11.59
N ILE A 8 6.29 -4.57 10.29
CA ILE A 8 5.82 -3.36 9.62
C ILE A 8 4.66 -3.75 8.74
N TYR A 9 3.45 -3.26 9.06
CA TYR A 9 2.24 -3.45 8.27
C TYR A 9 2.04 -2.23 7.37
N PHE A 10 1.48 -2.45 6.19
CA PHE A 10 0.92 -1.37 5.39
C PHE A 10 -0.47 -1.01 5.95
N GLU A 11 -0.73 0.26 6.28
CA GLU A 11 -1.95 0.67 6.98
C GLU A 11 -3.24 0.33 6.21
N GLU A 12 -3.22 0.39 4.87
CA GLU A 12 -4.41 0.10 4.06
C GLU A 12 -4.66 -1.41 3.86
N ASP A 13 -3.65 -2.25 4.10
CA ASP A 13 -3.75 -3.71 3.98
C ASP A 13 -2.79 -4.42 4.94
N GLU A 14 -3.31 -4.85 6.09
CA GLU A 14 -2.57 -5.56 7.13
C GLU A 14 -2.04 -6.93 6.68
N SER A 15 -2.55 -7.49 5.56
CA SER A 15 -2.01 -8.73 4.99
C SER A 15 -0.64 -8.54 4.35
N VAL A 16 -0.27 -7.29 4.02
CA VAL A 16 1.02 -6.91 3.47
C VAL A 16 1.94 -6.42 4.58
N TYR A 17 2.92 -7.24 4.96
CA TYR A 17 3.87 -6.88 6.01
C TYR A 17 5.30 -7.33 5.75
N ARG A 18 6.24 -6.70 6.46
CA ARG A 18 7.66 -7.04 6.48
C ARG A 18 8.10 -7.21 7.92
N ASP A 19 8.87 -8.26 8.22
CA ASP A 19 9.56 -8.35 9.50
C ASP A 19 11.01 -7.89 9.30
N VAL A 20 11.41 -6.81 9.97
CA VAL A 20 12.78 -6.27 9.94
C VAL A 20 13.45 -6.52 11.28
N ALA A 21 14.59 -7.19 11.24
CA ALA A 21 15.46 -7.35 12.40
C ALA A 21 16.53 -6.26 12.39
N ILE A 22 16.73 -5.60 13.52
CA ILE A 22 17.64 -4.46 13.69
C ILE A 22 18.32 -4.50 15.05
N ARG A 23 19.57 -4.03 15.14
CA ARG A 23 20.26 -3.89 16.43
C ARG A 23 19.71 -2.71 17.22
N HIS A 24 19.59 -2.85 18.54
CA HIS A 24 19.11 -1.75 19.39
C HIS A 24 20.00 -0.49 19.36
N THR A 25 21.27 -0.60 19.01
CA THR A 25 22.19 0.55 18.88
C THR A 25 22.12 1.23 17.52
N GLN A 26 21.48 0.62 16.53
CA GLN A 26 21.27 1.28 15.23
C GLN A 26 20.22 2.37 15.40
N SER A 27 20.25 3.33 14.48
CA SER A 27 19.37 4.50 14.53
C SER A 27 18.06 4.29 13.78
N PHE A 28 17.09 5.16 14.02
CA PHE A 28 15.83 5.17 13.25
C PHE A 28 16.07 5.44 11.76
N GLN A 29 17.16 6.08 11.38
CA GLN A 29 17.53 6.22 9.97
C GLN A 29 17.81 4.86 9.31
N HIS A 30 18.49 3.95 10.01
CA HIS A 30 18.71 2.59 9.49
C HIS A 30 17.39 1.82 9.33
N LEU A 31 16.44 2.03 10.24
CA LEU A 31 15.11 1.43 10.14
C LEU A 31 14.31 2.02 8.96
N HIS A 32 14.32 3.34 8.80
CA HIS A 32 13.75 4.06 7.64
C HIS A 32 14.23 3.47 6.31
N GLU A 33 15.55 3.41 6.12
CA GLU A 33 16.17 2.86 4.90
C GLU A 33 15.79 1.38 4.68
N SER A 34 15.69 0.60 5.75
CA SER A 34 15.33 -0.81 5.69
C SER A 34 13.87 -1.02 5.31
N ILE A 35 12.95 -0.20 5.83
CA ILE A 35 11.53 -0.25 5.47
C ILE A 35 11.36 0.09 3.99
N LEU A 36 11.97 1.19 3.52
CA LEU A 36 11.88 1.60 2.12
C LEU A 36 12.43 0.50 1.20
N LYS A 37 13.59 -0.07 1.52
CA LYS A 37 14.16 -1.19 0.77
C LYS A 37 13.25 -2.42 0.77
N ALA A 38 12.61 -2.75 1.90
CA ALA A 38 11.74 -3.92 2.02
C ALA A 38 10.43 -3.79 1.24
N TYR A 39 9.96 -2.56 1.03
CA TYR A 39 8.78 -2.23 0.24
C TYR A 39 9.11 -1.75 -1.18
N GLU A 40 10.38 -1.76 -1.56
CA GLU A 40 10.87 -1.33 -2.89
C GLU A 40 10.54 0.13 -3.22
N PHE A 41 10.49 0.99 -2.19
CA PHE A 41 10.30 2.42 -2.33
C PHE A 41 11.65 3.11 -2.53
N ASP A 42 11.65 4.23 -3.26
CA ASP A 42 12.80 5.11 -3.28
C ASP A 42 13.00 5.83 -1.93
N ASN A 43 14.16 6.47 -1.76
CA ASN A 43 14.52 7.23 -0.56
C ASN A 43 14.73 8.71 -0.91
N LYS A 44 13.65 9.38 -1.30
CA LYS A 44 13.67 10.79 -1.76
C LYS A 44 12.72 11.69 -1.00
N HIS A 45 11.76 11.12 -0.28
CA HIS A 45 10.68 11.89 0.33
C HIS A 45 10.87 12.09 1.81
N LYS A 46 10.12 13.06 2.34
CA LYS A 46 10.06 13.36 3.77
C LYS A 46 9.46 12.18 4.53
N ALA A 47 9.97 11.95 5.74
CA ALA A 47 9.59 10.80 6.54
C ALA A 47 9.57 11.14 8.03
N THR A 48 8.69 10.50 8.79
CA THR A 48 8.61 10.67 10.25
C THR A 48 8.07 9.42 10.91
N PHE A 49 8.73 8.97 11.97
CA PHE A 49 8.15 8.04 12.93
C PHE A 49 7.42 8.83 14.03
N TYR A 50 6.29 8.31 14.47
CA TYR A 50 5.59 8.75 15.67
C TYR A 50 5.66 7.61 16.68
N ARG A 51 6.10 7.89 17.91
CA ARG A 51 5.87 6.95 19.01
C ARG A 51 4.38 6.73 19.16
N SER A 52 3.96 5.48 19.33
CA SER A 52 2.56 5.12 19.41
C SER A 52 2.25 4.27 20.64
N ASN A 53 0.99 4.31 21.06
CA ASN A 53 0.41 3.40 22.03
C ASN A 53 -0.36 2.26 21.33
N ASP A 54 -1.04 1.43 22.12
CA ASP A 54 -1.81 0.28 21.63
C ASP A 54 -2.96 0.63 20.70
N HIS A 55 -3.42 1.88 20.72
CA HIS A 55 -4.53 2.40 19.92
C HIS A 55 -4.06 3.19 18.68
N TRP A 56 -2.79 3.01 18.27
CA TRP A 56 -2.21 3.72 17.12
C TRP A 56 -2.34 5.25 17.19
N GLN A 57 -2.19 5.82 18.38
CA GLN A 57 -2.21 7.28 18.55
C GLN A 57 -0.82 7.89 18.34
N ARG A 58 -0.73 8.93 17.52
CA ARG A 58 0.51 9.65 17.22
C ARG A 58 0.99 10.45 18.44
N GLY A 59 2.12 10.05 19.00
CA GLY A 59 2.82 10.72 20.08
C GLY A 59 4.01 11.55 19.56
N ARG A 60 5.13 11.48 20.29
CA ARG A 60 6.35 12.22 19.96
C ARG A 60 6.93 11.78 18.62
N GLU A 61 7.42 12.76 17.87
CA GLU A 61 7.98 12.57 16.54
C GLU A 61 9.49 12.30 16.56
N ILE A 62 9.91 11.44 15.62
CA ILE A 62 11.30 11.16 15.26
C ILE A 62 11.38 11.38 13.75
N THR A 63 11.86 12.55 13.32
CA THR A 63 11.82 13.01 11.92
C THR A 63 13.14 12.73 11.22
N LEU A 64 13.08 12.51 9.89
CA LEU A 64 14.31 12.26 9.11
C LEU A 64 15.23 13.48 9.13
N GLU A 65 14.62 14.67 9.04
CA GLU A 65 15.25 15.97 9.20
C GLU A 65 14.26 16.93 9.85
N LYS A 66 14.70 18.15 10.17
CA LYS A 66 13.80 19.18 10.69
C LYS A 66 13.03 19.81 9.52
N TYR A 67 11.71 19.74 9.58
CA TYR A 67 10.83 20.36 8.59
C TYR A 67 10.36 21.73 9.07
N ASP A 68 10.03 22.60 8.12
CA ASP A 68 9.42 23.90 8.39
C ASP A 68 7.92 23.71 8.70
N ARG A 69 7.62 23.27 9.93
CA ARG A 69 6.26 23.10 10.45
C ARG A 69 6.23 23.33 11.95
N ASP A 70 5.03 23.63 12.46
CA ASP A 70 4.80 23.72 13.90
C ASP A 70 4.84 22.35 14.56
N TYR A 71 5.77 22.18 15.50
CA TYR A 71 5.86 20.99 16.33
C TYR A 71 5.30 21.29 17.72
N LYS A 72 4.49 20.37 18.26
CA LYS A 72 4.04 20.46 19.67
C LYS A 72 5.20 20.36 20.65
N ALA A 73 6.25 19.63 20.28
CA ALA A 73 7.51 19.50 21.01
C ALA A 73 8.64 19.26 20.01
N ALA A 74 9.87 19.66 20.35
CA ALA A 74 11.01 19.48 19.46
C ALA A 74 11.14 18.01 19.00
N PRO A 75 11.16 17.75 17.68
CA PRO A 75 11.28 16.39 17.16
C PRO A 75 12.67 15.83 17.46
N LEU A 76 12.74 14.52 17.60
CA LEU A 76 14.00 13.82 17.59
C LEU A 76 14.46 13.61 16.15
N ILE A 77 15.77 13.56 15.91
CA ILE A 77 16.32 13.32 14.57
C ILE A 77 16.64 11.83 14.39
N MET A 78 16.20 11.23 13.29
CA MET A 78 16.35 9.80 13.02
C MET A 78 17.80 9.32 13.02
N SER A 79 18.74 10.15 12.54
CA SER A 79 20.17 9.82 12.49
C SER A 79 20.82 9.76 13.87
N GLU A 80 20.31 10.54 14.83
CA GLU A 80 20.85 10.69 16.19
C GLU A 80 20.12 9.82 17.22
N THR A 81 18.95 9.29 16.87
CA THR A 81 18.08 8.53 17.78
C THR A 81 18.27 7.04 17.56
N THR A 82 18.75 6.32 18.58
CA THR A 82 18.89 4.86 18.53
C THR A 82 17.56 4.17 18.77
N ILE A 83 17.34 3.01 18.14
CA ILE A 83 16.13 2.21 18.33
C ILE A 83 15.90 1.90 19.82
N GLY A 84 16.95 1.48 20.52
CA GLY A 84 16.87 1.11 21.94
C GLY A 84 16.48 2.26 22.86
N SER A 85 16.78 3.51 22.50
CA SER A 85 16.42 4.67 23.33
C SER A 85 14.92 4.96 23.35
N GLU A 86 14.19 4.46 22.35
CA GLU A 86 12.77 4.75 22.14
C GLU A 86 11.86 3.57 22.48
N ILE A 87 12.41 2.44 22.92
CA ILE A 87 11.65 1.26 23.35
C ILE A 87 11.44 1.33 24.86
N ARG A 88 10.17 1.38 25.27
CA ARG A 88 9.78 1.36 26.69
C ARG A 88 9.09 0.08 27.10
N ASP A 89 8.38 -0.53 26.16
CA ASP A 89 7.53 -1.69 26.38
C ASP A 89 7.92 -2.85 25.45
N PRO A 90 7.71 -4.12 25.85
CA PRO A 90 7.98 -5.29 25.01
C PRO A 90 7.20 -5.29 23.67
N ASN A 91 6.05 -4.60 23.65
CA ASN A 91 5.17 -4.48 22.50
C ASN A 91 5.16 -3.04 21.95
N GLN A 92 6.30 -2.33 22.06
CA GLN A 92 6.41 -0.94 21.61
C GLN A 92 5.91 -0.77 20.16
N LYS A 93 5.05 0.23 19.95
CA LYS A 93 4.50 0.60 18.64
C LYS A 93 5.01 1.94 18.15
N PHE A 94 5.13 2.08 16.84
CA PHE A 94 5.40 3.33 16.13
C PHE A 94 4.53 3.41 14.87
N ILE A 95 4.19 4.62 14.46
CA ILE A 95 3.60 4.88 13.14
C ILE A 95 4.68 5.49 12.28
N TYR A 96 4.95 4.91 11.12
CA TYR A 96 5.91 5.43 10.16
C TYR A 96 5.16 6.04 8.98
N GLN A 97 5.34 7.34 8.76
CA GLN A 97 4.76 8.08 7.65
C GLN A 97 5.86 8.46 6.66
N TYR A 98 5.68 8.09 5.40
CA TYR A 98 6.58 8.39 4.29
C TYR A 98 5.85 9.14 3.17
N ASP A 99 6.53 10.09 2.55
CA ASP A 99 5.98 11.02 1.55
C ASP A 99 4.71 11.73 2.04
N PHE A 100 4.87 12.94 2.59
CA PHE A 100 3.76 13.71 3.13
C PHE A 100 2.72 14.14 2.07
N ASN A 101 3.01 14.00 0.77
CA ASN A 101 2.02 14.26 -0.27
C ASN A 101 1.13 13.04 -0.52
N LYS A 102 1.71 11.83 -0.42
CA LYS A 102 1.00 10.56 -0.65
C LYS A 102 0.49 9.91 0.63
N ASN A 103 1.03 10.30 1.78
CA ASN A 103 0.67 9.80 3.11
C ASN A 103 0.81 8.28 3.26
N TRP A 104 1.88 7.69 2.70
CA TRP A 104 2.18 6.28 2.93
C TRP A 104 2.40 6.05 4.43
N THR A 105 1.51 5.28 5.04
CA THR A 105 1.52 5.04 6.47
C THR A 105 1.71 3.56 6.74
N PHE A 106 2.65 3.27 7.64
CA PHE A 106 2.99 1.93 8.06
C PHE A 106 2.90 1.82 9.58
N LEU A 107 2.34 0.72 10.05
CA LEU A 107 2.21 0.42 11.47
C LEU A 107 3.38 -0.47 11.86
N VAL A 108 4.20 -0.01 12.81
CA VAL A 108 5.45 -0.68 13.21
C VAL A 108 5.30 -1.20 14.62
N GLU A 109 5.38 -2.51 14.81
CA GLU A 109 5.19 -3.18 16.09
C GLU A 109 6.40 -4.03 16.45
N LEU A 110 6.92 -3.88 17.68
CA LEU A 110 7.95 -4.75 18.21
C LEU A 110 7.34 -6.11 18.54
N ILE A 111 7.74 -7.17 17.81
CA ILE A 111 7.19 -8.52 17.96
C ILE A 111 8.16 -9.50 18.64
N ASN A 112 9.46 -9.16 18.72
CA ASN A 112 10.44 -10.01 19.37
C ASN A 112 11.69 -9.22 19.79
N VAL A 113 12.27 -9.63 20.93
CA VAL A 113 13.59 -9.18 21.39
C VAL A 113 14.43 -10.42 21.65
N THR A 114 15.59 -10.52 21.00
CA THR A 114 16.56 -11.59 21.25
C THR A 114 17.92 -11.03 21.63
N LYS A 115 18.64 -11.74 22.50
CA LYS A 115 20.04 -11.43 22.86
C LYS A 115 21.04 -12.11 21.93
N GLU A 116 20.57 -13.07 21.14
CA GLU A 116 21.38 -13.86 20.23
C GLU A 116 21.43 -13.19 18.87
N GLU A 117 22.62 -12.74 18.50
CA GLU A 117 22.90 -12.21 17.18
C GLU A 117 23.32 -13.36 16.25
N ASN A 118 22.72 -13.42 15.05
CA ASN A 118 23.16 -14.39 14.05
C ASN A 118 24.35 -13.80 13.28
N PRO A 119 25.57 -14.36 13.40
CA PRO A 119 26.75 -13.81 12.74
C PRO A 119 26.70 -13.88 11.21
N LYS A 120 25.77 -14.66 10.64
CA LYS A 120 25.57 -14.77 9.18
C LYS A 120 24.65 -13.68 8.62
N ILE A 121 23.99 -12.91 9.47
CA ILE A 121 23.06 -11.86 9.06
C ILE A 121 23.70 -10.50 9.29
N SER A 122 23.73 -9.67 8.25
CA SER A 122 24.06 -8.25 8.40
C SER A 122 22.80 -7.48 8.78
N TYR A 123 22.83 -6.74 9.88
CA TYR A 123 21.69 -5.96 10.37
C TYR A 123 21.79 -4.48 9.95
N PRO A 124 20.67 -3.82 9.60
CA PRO A 124 19.32 -4.35 9.64
C PRO A 124 19.04 -5.26 8.44
N SER A 125 18.10 -6.19 8.61
CA SER A 125 17.74 -7.15 7.57
C SER A 125 16.24 -7.45 7.59
N THR A 126 15.64 -7.51 6.41
CA THR A 126 14.29 -8.04 6.22
C THR A 126 14.34 -9.55 6.34
N VAL A 127 13.79 -10.09 7.43
CA VAL A 127 13.79 -11.53 7.73
C VAL A 127 12.50 -12.23 7.30
N ARG A 128 11.45 -11.47 6.98
CA ARG A 128 10.20 -11.99 6.43
C ARG A 128 9.54 -10.97 5.51
N THR A 129 8.92 -11.46 4.45
CA THR A 129 8.18 -10.69 3.45
C THR A 129 6.87 -11.42 3.17
N GLU A 130 5.75 -10.73 3.35
CA GLU A 130 4.40 -11.29 3.15
C GLU A 130 3.54 -10.28 2.38
N GLY A 131 2.80 -10.76 1.39
CA GLY A 131 2.04 -9.91 0.48
C GLY A 131 2.90 -9.09 -0.50
N ILE A 132 2.24 -8.58 -1.54
CA ILE A 132 2.87 -7.77 -2.59
C ILE A 132 2.97 -6.32 -2.09
N ALA A 133 4.15 -5.71 -2.20
CA ALA A 133 4.31 -4.30 -1.81
C ALA A 133 3.44 -3.39 -2.71
N PRO A 134 2.79 -2.34 -2.15
CA PRO A 134 2.05 -1.40 -2.96
C PRO A 134 2.97 -0.68 -3.95
N SER A 135 2.44 -0.28 -5.11
CA SER A 135 3.23 0.50 -6.06
C SER A 135 3.33 1.95 -5.61
N GLN A 136 4.54 2.41 -5.28
CA GLN A 136 4.80 3.78 -4.78
C GLN A 136 4.24 4.88 -5.69
N TYR A 137 4.29 4.68 -7.01
CA TYR A 137 3.84 5.65 -8.03
C TYR A 137 2.66 5.14 -8.87
N GLY A 138 2.01 4.05 -8.45
CA GLY A 138 0.95 3.37 -9.18
C GLY A 138 1.46 2.47 -10.33
N THR A 139 0.55 1.68 -10.90
CA THR A 139 0.83 0.71 -11.97
C THR A 139 1.25 1.32 -13.31
N LYS A 140 1.22 2.66 -13.43
CA LYS A 140 1.57 3.40 -14.66
C LYS A 140 2.99 3.12 -15.19
N GLY A 141 3.87 2.51 -14.40
CA GLY A 141 5.22 2.11 -14.84
C GLY A 141 5.37 0.66 -15.30
N LEU A 142 4.44 -0.24 -14.97
CA LEU A 142 4.54 -1.67 -15.27
C LEU A 142 3.65 -2.10 -16.44
N LEU A 143 2.50 -1.45 -16.58
CA LEU A 143 1.66 -1.56 -17.76
C LEU A 143 2.01 -0.40 -18.68
N GLY A 144 2.96 -0.62 -19.60
CA GLY A 144 3.16 0.29 -20.73
C GLY A 144 1.86 0.50 -21.52
N GLU A 145 1.88 1.45 -22.46
CA GLU A 145 0.75 1.90 -23.30
C GLU A 145 -0.18 0.79 -23.86
N LYS A 146 0.29 -0.45 -23.90
CA LYS A 146 -0.43 -1.65 -24.35
C LYS A 146 -1.70 -2.02 -23.57
N PHE A 147 -1.94 -1.49 -22.37
CA PHE A 147 -3.21 -1.74 -21.65
C PHE A 147 -4.28 -0.68 -21.88
N ALA A 148 -3.88 0.53 -22.31
CA ALA A 148 -4.86 1.52 -22.78
C ALA A 148 -5.60 0.99 -24.03
N ASP A 149 -4.88 0.26 -24.90
CA ASP A 149 -5.45 -0.40 -26.08
C ASP A 149 -6.39 -1.58 -25.75
N VAL A 150 -6.28 -2.19 -24.55
CA VAL A 150 -7.15 -3.30 -24.14
C VAL A 150 -8.47 -2.76 -23.58
N GLU A 151 -8.44 -1.63 -22.87
CA GLU A 151 -9.67 -1.00 -22.37
C GLU A 151 -10.54 -0.43 -23.51
N GLU A 152 -9.93 0.13 -24.57
CA GLU A 152 -10.68 0.55 -25.78
C GLU A 152 -11.26 -0.62 -26.60
N LYS A 153 -10.64 -1.81 -26.54
CA LYS A 153 -11.13 -2.98 -27.30
C LYS A 153 -12.24 -3.77 -26.62
N TYR A 154 -12.44 -3.57 -25.32
CA TYR A 154 -13.49 -4.22 -24.52
C TYR A 154 -14.51 -3.20 -24.01
N ASP A 155 -14.86 -2.22 -24.85
CA ASP A 155 -16.09 -1.45 -24.66
C ASP A 155 -17.30 -2.38 -24.81
N LEU A 156 -17.71 -2.99 -23.69
CA LEU A 156 -18.89 -3.84 -23.56
C LEU A 156 -20.21 -3.08 -23.81
N THR A 157 -20.19 -1.81 -24.20
CA THR A 157 -21.39 -1.05 -24.57
C THR A 157 -21.78 -1.20 -26.04
N GLN A 158 -20.93 -1.77 -26.91
CA GLN A 158 -21.27 -2.05 -28.32
C GLN A 158 -21.34 -3.55 -28.67
N GLY A 159 -21.91 -4.34 -27.76
CA GLY A 159 -22.18 -5.76 -27.99
C GLY A 159 -23.52 -6.24 -27.45
N ALA A 160 -24.49 -5.33 -27.26
CA ALA A 160 -25.85 -5.67 -26.84
C ALA A 160 -26.73 -6.12 -28.03
N ASP A 161 -26.17 -6.86 -28.99
CA ASP A 161 -26.93 -7.52 -30.04
C ASP A 161 -27.04 -9.01 -29.73
N GLY A 162 -28.24 -9.39 -29.26
CA GLY A 162 -28.80 -10.71 -29.55
C GLY A 162 -28.61 -11.81 -28.51
N PHE A 163 -29.05 -11.60 -27.27
CA PHE A 163 -29.60 -12.72 -26.50
C PHE A 163 -31.10 -12.79 -26.78
N GLY A 164 -31.49 -13.57 -27.79
CA GLY A 164 -32.86 -14.04 -27.91
C GLY A 164 -33.15 -14.98 -26.75
N GLU A 165 -34.08 -14.60 -25.89
CA GLU A 165 -34.56 -15.42 -24.79
C GLU A 165 -35.37 -16.59 -25.41
N LYS A 166 -34.82 -17.80 -25.34
CA LYS A 166 -35.56 -19.03 -25.65
C LYS A 166 -36.18 -19.53 -24.36
N ASP A 167 -37.45 -19.94 -24.43
CA ASP A 167 -38.07 -20.66 -23.34
C ASP A 167 -37.55 -22.10 -23.24
N GLU A 168 -37.98 -22.82 -22.20
CA GLU A 168 -37.51 -24.19 -21.89
C GLU A 168 -37.86 -25.26 -22.94
N GLU A 169 -38.53 -24.91 -24.05
CA GLU A 169 -38.79 -25.81 -25.17
C GLU A 169 -38.15 -25.36 -26.50
N GLY A 170 -37.48 -24.19 -26.53
CA GLY A 170 -36.51 -23.84 -27.56
C GLY A 170 -37.05 -23.18 -28.84
N GLU A 171 -38.23 -22.55 -28.80
CA GLU A 171 -38.73 -21.72 -29.92
C GLU A 171 -38.39 -20.22 -29.73
N ASP A 172 -38.22 -19.53 -30.87
CA ASP A 172 -37.76 -18.12 -30.95
C ASP A 172 -38.95 -17.16 -30.99
N LEU A 173 -39.06 -16.27 -30.00
CA LEU A 173 -40.14 -15.28 -29.89
C LEU A 173 -39.86 -14.05 -30.76
N GLY A 174 -39.93 -14.22 -32.08
CA GLY A 174 -39.95 -13.11 -33.03
C GLY A 174 -41.32 -12.41 -33.03
N LEU A 175 -41.35 -11.14 -32.64
CA LEU A 175 -42.54 -10.29 -32.75
C LEU A 175 -42.97 -10.14 -34.22
N GLY A 176 -44.00 -10.88 -34.60
CA GLY A 176 -44.84 -10.56 -35.75
C GLY A 176 -46.11 -9.87 -35.26
N GLU A 177 -46.40 -8.69 -35.81
CA GLU A 177 -47.78 -8.20 -35.88
C GLU A 177 -47.97 -7.32 -37.11
N ASP A 178 -48.69 -7.89 -38.08
CA ASP A 178 -49.36 -7.22 -39.19
C ASP A 178 -50.44 -6.26 -38.69
N ALA A 179 -50.59 -5.08 -39.32
CA ALA A 179 -51.89 -4.42 -39.43
C ALA A 179 -51.96 -3.53 -40.68
N ALA A 180 -52.80 -3.96 -41.63
CA ALA A 180 -53.12 -3.29 -42.88
C ALA A 180 -54.01 -2.04 -42.72
N THR A 181 -53.96 -1.10 -43.66
CA THR A 181 -55.12 -0.39 -44.25
C THR A 181 -54.71 0.33 -45.54
N ALA A 182 -55.62 0.33 -46.53
CA ALA A 182 -55.43 0.71 -47.93
C ALA A 182 -55.96 2.13 -48.29
N THR A 183 -55.83 2.49 -49.59
CA THR A 183 -56.35 3.65 -50.38
C THR A 183 -55.45 4.89 -50.40
N ASP A 184 -55.23 5.65 -51.49
CA ASP A 184 -55.39 5.55 -52.96
C ASP A 184 -54.66 6.80 -53.57
N GLU A 185 -54.44 6.83 -54.90
CA GLU A 185 -54.14 8.02 -55.76
C GLU A 185 -52.80 8.80 -55.56
N GLU A 186 -52.06 9.36 -56.53
CA GLU A 186 -52.12 9.55 -57.99
C GLU A 186 -50.73 10.05 -58.50
N GLU A 187 -50.53 10.01 -59.83
CA GLU A 187 -49.58 10.76 -60.69
C GLU A 187 -48.05 10.60 -60.52
N ALA A 188 -47.40 9.88 -61.44
CA ALA A 188 -46.78 10.41 -62.68
C ALA A 188 -45.87 9.36 -63.37
#